data_AF-A0A8H2ZU53-F1
#
_entry.id   AF-A0A8H2ZU53-F1
#
_cell.length_a   1.000
_cell.length_b   1.000
_cell.length_c   1.000
_cell.angle_alpha   90.00
_cell.angle_beta   90.00
_cell.angle_gamma   90.00
#
_symmetry.space_group_name_H-M   'P 1'
#
loop_
_entity.id
_entity.type
_entity.pdbx_description
1 polymer ?
#
loop_
_entity_poly.entity_id
_entity_poly.type
_entity_poly.pdbx_seq_one_letter_code
_entity_poly.pdbx_strand_id
1 'polypeptide(L)'
;MDAVAKENLRGMEGQGKSKKIVFFVDTVSPFAYEAYWILRNNPTFSQCDIEYVPVSLSNIIKEVGGAPPMTVKNKGKWANRQRLRWASLFEIPITPNIPTGFPHNTFGIQSALCVLPFLYDKDEAHEVLCKCLDAFYNLYWVEEKEISAPGVLEDVLRRVIGEEMLELVLKEIPGKGRGSLQVNTARAIEEGAFGLPWMVCTNSSGETEGFWGVDHLGLVVDFLGLERMDTKAWKTLM
;
A
#
# COMPACT_ATOMS: atom_id res chain seq x y z
N MET A 1 39.83 22.28 22.03
CA MET A 1 38.83 21.30 21.55
C MET A 1 39.59 20.27 20.72
N ASP A 2 39.64 19.03 21.22
CA ASP A 2 40.46 17.95 20.67
C ASP A 2 40.02 17.49 19.29
N ALA A 3 40.98 17.02 18.49
CA ALA A 3 40.77 16.45 17.16
C ALA A 3 39.72 15.33 17.16
N VAL A 4 39.62 14.57 18.26
CA VAL A 4 38.65 13.49 18.48
C VAL A 4 37.20 14.01 18.56
N ALA A 5 36.98 15.21 19.09
CA ALA A 5 35.64 15.82 19.15
C ALA A 5 35.17 16.31 17.78
N LYS A 6 36.08 16.72 16.89
CA LYS A 6 35.76 17.08 15.49
C LYS A 6 35.48 15.86 14.62
N GLU A 7 36.09 14.71 14.93
CA GLU A 7 35.88 13.46 14.20
C GLU A 7 34.53 12.82 14.53
N ASN A 8 34.09 12.90 15.81
CA ASN A 8 32.76 12.45 16.23
C ASN A 8 31.62 13.35 15.70
N LEU A 9 31.86 14.65 15.51
CA LEU A 9 30.89 15.55 14.86
C LEU A 9 30.77 15.28 13.35
N ARG A 10 31.89 14.97 12.67
CA ARG A 10 31.88 14.53 11.25
C ARG A 10 31.18 13.19 11.03
N GLY A 11 31.17 12.30 12.03
CA GLY A 11 30.46 11.02 11.99
C GLY A 11 28.93 11.15 12.09
N MET A 12 28.41 12.28 12.55
CA MET A 12 26.97 12.54 12.69
C MET A 12 26.40 13.41 11.55
N GLU A 13 27.26 14.06 10.75
CA GLU A 13 26.87 14.89 9.59
C GLU A 13 26.66 14.09 8.29
N GLY A 14 26.79 12.76 8.32
CA GLY A 14 26.68 11.88 7.15
C GLY A 14 25.49 10.90 7.16
N GLN A 15 24.68 10.86 8.20
CA GLN A 15 23.46 10.03 8.18
C GLN A 15 22.34 10.85 7.54
N GLY A 16 22.23 10.79 6.21
CA GLY A 16 21.06 11.30 5.50
C GLY A 16 19.79 10.74 6.15
N LYS A 17 18.71 11.53 6.18
CA LYS A 17 17.43 11.08 6.75
C LYS A 17 17.00 9.76 6.10
N SER A 18 16.35 8.90 6.88
CA SER A 18 15.77 7.64 6.36
C SER A 18 14.85 7.95 5.16
N LYS A 19 14.99 7.17 4.08
CA LYS A 19 14.15 7.27 2.88
C LYS A 19 12.77 6.73 3.26
N LYS A 20 11.73 7.56 3.15
CA LYS A 20 10.37 7.19 3.58
C LYS A 20 9.44 7.04 2.40
N ILE A 21 8.55 6.06 2.46
CA ILE A 21 7.42 5.90 1.53
C ILE A 21 6.14 5.77 2.35
N VAL A 22 5.21 6.70 2.18
CA VAL A 22 3.82 6.53 2.62
C VAL A 22 3.05 5.94 1.44
N PHE A 23 2.55 4.73 1.60
CA PHE A 23 1.84 4.02 0.55
C PHE A 23 0.37 3.79 0.92
N PHE A 24 -0.53 4.44 0.19
CA PHE A 24 -1.96 4.30 0.40
C PHE A 24 -2.49 3.03 -0.29
N VAL A 25 -3.22 2.22 0.45
CA VAL A 25 -3.66 0.89 0.00
C VAL A 25 -5.16 0.72 0.09
N ASP A 26 -5.73 0.06 -0.92
CA ASP A 26 -7.08 -0.50 -0.86
C ASP A 26 -7.07 -1.92 -1.46
N THR A 27 -7.73 -2.88 -0.80
CA THR A 27 -7.76 -4.31 -1.17
C THR A 27 -8.39 -4.53 -2.54
N VAL A 28 -9.27 -3.64 -2.99
CA VAL A 28 -9.92 -3.72 -4.30
C VAL A 28 -9.06 -3.22 -5.46
N SER A 29 -7.90 -2.61 -5.23
CA SER A 29 -7.07 -2.13 -6.34
C SER A 29 -6.04 -3.17 -6.78
N PRO A 30 -6.09 -3.67 -8.03
CA PRO A 30 -5.08 -4.61 -8.53
C PRO A 30 -3.70 -3.95 -8.62
N PHE A 31 -3.63 -2.70 -9.06
CA PHE A 31 -2.37 -1.98 -9.16
C PHE A 31 -1.80 -1.61 -7.78
N ALA A 32 -2.67 -1.39 -6.77
CA ALA A 32 -2.18 -1.21 -5.40
C ALA A 32 -1.61 -2.49 -4.83
N TYR A 33 -2.22 -3.65 -5.12
CA TYR A 33 -1.66 -4.95 -4.79
C TYR A 33 -0.29 -5.16 -5.47
N GLU A 34 -0.17 -4.84 -6.76
CA GLU A 34 1.10 -4.99 -7.48
C GLU A 34 2.21 -4.12 -6.88
N ALA A 35 1.94 -2.84 -6.62
CA ALA A 35 2.89 -1.96 -5.95
C ALA A 35 3.20 -2.44 -4.52
N TYR A 36 2.20 -2.87 -3.76
CA TYR A 36 2.38 -3.46 -2.43
C TYR A 36 3.35 -4.64 -2.47
N TRP A 37 3.11 -5.59 -3.38
CA TRP A 37 3.93 -6.78 -3.53
C TRP A 37 5.36 -6.42 -3.89
N ILE A 38 5.57 -5.48 -4.82
CA ILE A 38 6.91 -5.02 -5.20
C ILE A 38 7.62 -4.37 -4.00
N LEU A 39 6.96 -3.47 -3.28
CA LEU A 39 7.54 -2.80 -2.11
C LEU A 39 7.90 -3.79 -0.98
N ARG A 40 7.12 -4.88 -0.84
CA ARG A 40 7.36 -5.93 0.18
C ARG A 40 8.48 -6.89 -0.17
N ASN A 41 8.63 -7.23 -1.46
CA ASN A 41 9.46 -8.36 -1.89
C ASN A 41 10.69 -7.96 -2.70
N ASN A 42 10.73 -6.75 -3.27
CA ASN A 42 11.85 -6.32 -4.09
C ASN A 42 12.97 -5.70 -3.22
N PRO A 43 14.22 -6.22 -3.29
CA PRO A 43 15.33 -5.70 -2.49
C PRO A 43 15.64 -4.22 -2.66
N THR A 44 15.28 -3.60 -3.79
CA THR A 44 15.48 -2.17 -4.04
C THR A 44 14.86 -1.30 -2.94
N PHE A 45 13.75 -1.73 -2.32
CA PHE A 45 13.04 -0.97 -1.28
C PHE A 45 13.40 -1.40 0.15
N SER A 46 14.33 -2.34 0.34
CA SER A 46 14.69 -2.89 1.66
C SER A 46 15.26 -1.85 2.64
N GLN A 47 15.77 -0.73 2.13
CA GLN A 47 16.31 0.38 2.93
C GLN A 47 15.28 1.49 3.20
N CYS A 48 14.05 1.35 2.71
CA CYS A 48 13.00 2.34 2.89
C CYS A 48 12.21 2.08 4.17
N ASP A 49 11.89 3.15 4.91
CA ASP A 49 10.84 3.14 5.93
C ASP A 49 9.49 3.29 5.23
N ILE A 50 8.71 2.21 5.17
CA ILE A 50 7.45 2.16 4.42
C ILE A 50 6.28 2.17 5.39
N GLU A 51 5.42 3.17 5.28
CA GLU A 51 4.16 3.29 6.01
C GLU A 51 3.01 2.87 5.09
N TYR A 52 2.32 1.77 5.40
CA TYR A 52 1.11 1.38 4.69
C TYR A 52 -0.13 2.02 5.32
N VAL A 53 -0.93 2.71 4.52
CA VAL A 53 -2.09 3.47 5.00
C VAL A 53 -3.37 2.97 4.33
N PRO A 54 -4.24 2.23 5.05
CA PRO A 54 -5.55 1.82 4.54
C PRO A 54 -6.43 3.03 4.21
N VAL A 55 -7.01 3.05 3.01
CA VAL A 55 -7.89 4.12 2.50
C VAL A 55 -9.10 3.55 1.77
N SER A 56 -10.08 4.41 1.48
CA SER A 56 -11.21 4.07 0.60
C SER A 56 -10.98 4.62 -0.80
N LEU A 57 -10.62 3.76 -1.75
CA LEU A 57 -10.44 4.14 -3.16
C LEU A 57 -11.73 4.70 -3.77
N SER A 58 -12.89 4.13 -3.43
CA SER A 58 -14.18 4.62 -3.93
C SER A 58 -14.44 6.07 -3.49
N ASN A 59 -14.06 6.42 -2.26
CA ASN A 59 -14.20 7.78 -1.75
C ASN A 59 -13.18 8.72 -2.39
N ILE A 60 -11.92 8.31 -2.57
CA ILE A 60 -10.92 9.11 -3.30
C ILE A 60 -11.45 9.49 -4.69
N ILE A 61 -11.87 8.49 -5.48
CA ILE A 61 -12.36 8.71 -6.85
C ILE A 61 -13.57 9.64 -6.85
N LYS A 62 -14.51 9.46 -5.89
CA LYS A 62 -15.71 10.28 -5.80
C LYS A 62 -15.38 11.74 -5.48
N GLU A 63 -14.58 11.99 -4.45
CA GLU A 63 -14.32 13.35 -3.94
C GLU A 63 -13.50 14.19 -4.95
N VAL A 64 -12.59 13.56 -5.72
CA VAL A 64 -11.85 14.27 -6.79
C VAL A 64 -12.63 14.39 -8.11
N GLY A 65 -13.89 13.95 -8.15
CA GLY A 65 -14.72 13.99 -9.36
C GLY A 65 -14.27 13.02 -10.46
N GLY A 66 -13.56 11.97 -10.12
CA GLY A 66 -13.07 10.94 -11.04
C GLY A 66 -14.14 9.93 -11.45
N ALA A 67 -13.82 9.13 -12.48
CA ALA A 67 -14.65 8.01 -12.93
C ALA A 67 -13.92 6.68 -12.67
N PRO A 68 -14.56 5.69 -12.01
CA PRO A 68 -13.97 4.37 -11.83
C PRO A 68 -13.59 3.74 -13.18
N PRO A 69 -12.45 3.02 -13.30
CA PRO A 69 -12.02 2.46 -14.58
C PRO A 69 -13.06 1.57 -15.27
N MET A 70 -13.89 0.87 -14.49
CA MET A 70 -14.92 -0.03 -15.00
C MET A 70 -16.11 0.68 -15.65
N THR A 71 -16.36 1.95 -15.33
CA THR A 71 -17.43 2.73 -15.95
C THR A 71 -17.03 3.32 -17.30
N VAL A 72 -15.73 3.30 -17.62
CA VAL A 72 -15.18 3.81 -18.88
C VAL A 72 -15.05 2.66 -19.88
N LYS A 73 -15.85 2.71 -20.97
CA LYS A 73 -16.04 1.65 -22.00
C LYS A 73 -14.80 0.81 -22.35
N ASN A 74 -13.65 1.45 -22.56
CA ASN A 74 -12.42 0.78 -22.98
C ASN A 74 -11.40 0.56 -21.84
N LYS A 75 -11.53 1.27 -20.72
CA LYS A 75 -10.49 1.35 -19.70
C LYS A 75 -10.41 0.07 -18.86
N GLY A 76 -11.53 -0.58 -18.57
CA GLY A 76 -11.54 -1.87 -17.84
C GLY A 76 -10.76 -2.97 -18.57
N LYS A 77 -11.01 -3.17 -19.87
CA LYS A 77 -10.28 -4.16 -20.69
C LYS A 77 -8.78 -3.83 -20.79
N TRP A 78 -8.45 -2.56 -20.96
CA TRP A 78 -7.07 -2.10 -21.02
C TRP A 78 -6.36 -2.30 -19.67
N ALA A 79 -7.00 -1.93 -18.55
CA ALA A 79 -6.46 -2.08 -17.20
C ALA A 79 -6.22 -3.55 -16.85
N ASN A 80 -7.15 -4.44 -17.20
CA ASN A 80 -6.96 -5.87 -17.01
C ASN A 80 -5.75 -6.41 -17.79
N ARG A 81 -5.48 -5.87 -19.00
CA ARG A 81 -4.27 -6.23 -19.75
C ARG A 81 -3.01 -5.67 -19.09
N GLN A 82 -3.05 -4.45 -18.55
CA GLN A 82 -1.86 -3.85 -17.92
C GLN A 82 -1.49 -4.55 -16.63
N ARG A 83 -2.44 -4.88 -15.75
CA ARG A 83 -2.13 -5.59 -14.50
C ARG A 83 -1.38 -6.91 -14.79
N LEU A 84 -1.85 -7.69 -15.76
CA LEU A 84 -1.20 -8.95 -16.15
C LEU A 84 0.20 -8.75 -16.76
N ARG A 85 0.43 -7.62 -17.43
CA ARG A 85 1.76 -7.29 -17.96
C ARG A 85 2.73 -6.93 -16.85
N TRP A 86 2.33 -6.06 -15.92
CA TRP A 86 3.17 -5.68 -14.79
C TRP A 86 3.45 -6.86 -13.88
N ALA A 87 2.44 -7.68 -13.59
CA ALA A 87 2.61 -8.90 -12.83
C ALA A 87 3.59 -9.88 -13.51
N SER A 88 3.51 -10.05 -14.84
CA SER A 88 4.47 -10.88 -15.56
C SER A 88 5.90 -10.30 -15.55
N LEU A 89 6.07 -8.97 -15.58
CA LEU A 89 7.39 -8.34 -15.57
C LEU A 89 8.05 -8.42 -14.19
N PHE A 90 7.28 -8.20 -13.13
CA PHE A 90 7.75 -8.18 -11.75
C PHE A 90 7.57 -9.52 -11.02
N GLU A 91 7.13 -10.57 -11.71
CA GLU A 91 6.91 -11.91 -11.14
C GLU A 91 5.90 -11.92 -9.98
N ILE A 92 4.89 -11.04 -10.07
CA ILE A 92 3.86 -10.87 -9.05
C ILE A 92 2.84 -12.02 -9.19
N PRO A 93 2.56 -12.79 -8.14
CA PRO A 93 1.49 -13.77 -8.17
C PRO A 93 0.16 -13.03 -8.29
N ILE A 94 -0.55 -13.24 -9.40
CA ILE A 94 -1.88 -12.67 -9.62
C ILE A 94 -2.68 -13.62 -10.51
N THR A 95 -3.97 -13.76 -10.24
CA THR A 95 -4.88 -14.50 -11.11
C THR A 95 -5.01 -13.84 -12.49
N PRO A 96 -5.06 -14.60 -13.60
CA PRO A 96 -5.42 -14.08 -14.92
C PRO A 96 -6.88 -13.60 -15.00
N ASN A 97 -7.75 -14.11 -14.13
CA ASN A 97 -9.16 -13.80 -14.07
C ASN A 97 -9.42 -12.53 -13.24
N ILE A 98 -10.59 -11.93 -13.44
CA ILE A 98 -11.08 -10.90 -12.52
C ILE A 98 -11.76 -11.63 -11.35
N PRO A 99 -11.37 -11.35 -10.08
CA PRO A 99 -11.98 -12.01 -8.94
C PRO A 99 -13.49 -11.82 -8.87
N THR A 100 -14.19 -12.80 -8.30
CA THR A 100 -15.64 -12.69 -8.09
C THR A 100 -15.96 -11.49 -7.20
N GLY A 101 -17.03 -10.77 -7.53
CA GLY A 101 -17.43 -9.57 -6.80
C GLY A 101 -16.60 -8.32 -7.10
N PHE A 102 -15.71 -8.32 -8.09
CA PHE A 102 -14.95 -7.11 -8.45
C PHE A 102 -15.79 -6.03 -9.16
N PRO A 103 -15.71 -4.75 -8.75
CA PRO A 103 -15.07 -4.25 -7.52
C PRO A 103 -15.93 -4.58 -6.28
N HIS A 104 -15.30 -5.04 -5.21
CA HIS A 104 -16.00 -5.44 -3.98
C HIS A 104 -16.09 -4.27 -2.98
N ASN A 105 -17.00 -4.39 -2.00
CA ASN A 105 -17.10 -3.43 -0.92
C ASN A 105 -15.95 -3.62 0.07
N THR A 106 -15.09 -2.60 0.21
CA THR A 106 -13.90 -2.66 1.07
C THR A 106 -14.09 -1.98 2.42
N PHE A 107 -15.20 -1.27 2.67
CA PHE A 107 -15.37 -0.43 3.85
C PHE A 107 -15.18 -1.19 5.17
N GLY A 108 -15.72 -2.41 5.28
CA GLY A 108 -15.56 -3.24 6.47
C GLY A 108 -14.10 -3.64 6.71
N ILE A 109 -13.45 -4.13 5.67
CA ILE A 109 -12.04 -4.55 5.70
C ILE A 109 -11.14 -3.36 6.02
N GLN A 110 -11.23 -2.26 5.26
CA GLN A 110 -10.39 -1.08 5.47
C GLN A 110 -10.58 -0.45 6.85
N SER A 111 -11.83 -0.39 7.34
CA SER A 111 -12.10 0.11 8.69
C SER A 111 -11.46 -0.78 9.76
N ALA A 112 -11.50 -2.11 9.59
CA ALA A 112 -10.86 -3.04 10.52
C ALA A 112 -9.33 -2.89 10.52
N LEU A 113 -8.70 -2.75 9.35
CA LEU A 113 -7.27 -2.50 9.23
C LEU A 113 -6.85 -1.18 9.91
N CYS A 114 -7.72 -0.15 9.84
CA CYS A 114 -7.50 1.12 10.52
C CYS A 114 -7.57 1.05 12.06
N VAL A 115 -8.11 -0.03 12.63
CA VAL A 115 -8.14 -0.21 14.10
C VAL A 115 -6.79 -0.64 14.66
N LEU A 116 -5.99 -1.38 13.88
CA LEU A 116 -4.76 -2.02 14.36
C LEU A 116 -3.79 -1.07 15.10
N PRO A 117 -3.54 0.17 14.62
CA PRO A 117 -2.64 1.10 15.32
C PRO A 117 -3.12 1.57 16.70
N PHE A 118 -4.37 1.29 17.07
CA PHE A 118 -4.90 1.60 18.41
C PHE A 118 -4.79 0.44 19.40
N LEU A 119 -4.44 -0.74 18.92
CA LEU A 119 -4.42 -1.98 19.69
C LEU A 119 -3.01 -2.54 19.89
N TYR A 120 -2.06 -2.10 19.07
CA TYR A 120 -0.67 -2.55 19.08
C TYR A 120 0.27 -1.34 19.11
N ASP A 121 1.48 -1.54 19.63
CA ASP A 121 2.56 -0.57 19.47
C ASP A 121 2.95 -0.43 17.99
N LYS A 122 3.57 0.70 17.63
CA LYS A 122 3.78 1.10 16.22
C LYS A 122 4.37 0.00 15.32
N ASP A 123 5.44 -0.65 15.76
CA ASP A 123 6.16 -1.64 14.93
C ASP A 123 5.35 -2.94 14.80
N GLU A 124 4.69 -3.37 15.88
CA GLU A 124 3.80 -4.54 15.87
C GLU A 124 2.54 -4.27 15.03
N ALA A 125 1.95 -3.08 15.15
CA ALA A 125 0.82 -2.66 14.32
C ALA A 125 1.16 -2.71 12.83
N HIS A 126 2.37 -2.27 12.46
CA HIS A 126 2.86 -2.34 11.09
C HIS A 126 3.02 -3.80 10.61
N GLU A 127 3.63 -4.67 11.41
CA GLU A 127 3.81 -6.09 11.07
C GLU A 127 2.46 -6.80 10.91
N VAL A 128 1.54 -6.59 11.86
CA VAL A 128 0.20 -7.17 11.83
C VAL A 128 -0.61 -6.66 10.63
N LEU A 129 -0.54 -5.37 10.33
CA LEU A 129 -1.17 -4.80 9.14
C LEU A 129 -0.65 -5.47 7.87
N CYS A 130 0.67 -5.67 7.76
CA CYS A 130 1.26 -6.37 6.62
C CYS A 130 0.72 -7.80 6.49
N LYS A 131 0.67 -8.57 7.58
CA LYS A 131 0.13 -9.94 7.57
C LYS A 131 -1.35 -9.99 7.14
N CYS A 132 -2.14 -9.01 7.57
CA CYS A 132 -3.54 -8.87 7.15
C CYS A 132 -3.66 -8.52 5.66
N LEU A 133 -2.87 -7.56 5.16
CA LEU A 133 -2.84 -7.19 3.75
C LEU A 133 -2.37 -8.36 2.87
N ASP A 134 -1.30 -9.05 3.27
CA ASP A 134 -0.79 -10.27 2.63
C ASP A 134 -1.93 -11.30 2.49
N ALA A 135 -2.70 -11.52 3.56
CA ALA A 135 -3.82 -12.45 3.57
C ALA A 135 -4.97 -12.03 2.65
N PHE A 136 -5.45 -10.78 2.74
CA PHE A 136 -6.56 -10.30 1.91
C PHE A 136 -6.20 -10.23 0.44
N TYR A 137 -5.00 -9.73 0.12
CA TYR A 137 -4.53 -9.69 -1.26
C TYR A 137 -4.31 -11.07 -1.84
N ASN A 138 -3.74 -12.02 -1.08
CA ASN A 138 -3.62 -13.40 -1.55
C ASN A 138 -5.00 -14.03 -1.83
N LEU A 139 -5.95 -13.92 -0.90
CA LEU A 139 -7.30 -14.47 -1.11
C LEU A 139 -7.98 -13.86 -2.34
N TYR A 140 -7.88 -12.55 -2.52
CA TYR A 140 -8.60 -11.85 -3.58
C TYR A 140 -7.90 -11.92 -4.94
N TRP A 141 -6.63 -11.52 -4.99
CA TRP A 141 -5.87 -11.36 -6.23
C TRP A 141 -5.09 -12.60 -6.67
N VAL A 142 -4.93 -13.61 -5.82
CA VAL A 142 -4.26 -14.87 -6.17
C VAL A 142 -5.26 -16.01 -6.24
N GLU A 143 -6.09 -16.17 -5.20
CA GLU A 143 -7.03 -17.30 -5.09
C GLU A 143 -8.44 -17.03 -5.64
N GLU A 144 -8.71 -15.82 -6.15
CA GLU A 144 -10.00 -15.41 -6.73
C GLU A 144 -11.20 -15.49 -5.78
N LYS A 145 -10.97 -15.48 -4.46
CA LYS A 145 -12.02 -15.61 -3.44
C LYS A 145 -12.72 -14.28 -3.18
N GLU A 146 -14.03 -14.32 -2.95
CA GLU A 146 -14.82 -13.14 -2.59
C GLU A 146 -14.56 -12.74 -1.11
N ILE A 147 -13.69 -11.76 -0.89
CA ILE A 147 -13.31 -11.33 0.46
C ILE A 147 -14.34 -10.43 1.15
N SER A 148 -15.38 -9.97 0.43
CA SER A 148 -16.51 -9.24 0.99
C SER A 148 -17.64 -10.14 1.50
N ALA A 149 -17.52 -11.46 1.34
CA ALA A 149 -18.52 -12.40 1.83
C ALA A 149 -18.55 -12.41 3.37
N PRO A 150 -19.72 -12.63 4.01
CA PRO A 150 -19.82 -12.71 5.47
C PRO A 150 -18.86 -13.74 6.06
N GLY A 151 -18.19 -13.40 7.16
CA GLY A 151 -17.27 -14.29 7.88
C GLY A 151 -15.82 -14.24 7.38
N VAL A 152 -15.54 -13.79 6.14
CA VAL A 152 -14.17 -13.81 5.59
C VAL A 152 -13.25 -12.81 6.31
N LEU A 153 -13.78 -11.63 6.67
CA LEU A 153 -13.04 -10.64 7.46
C LEU A 153 -12.64 -11.23 8.81
N GLU A 154 -13.60 -11.84 9.49
CA GLU A 154 -13.43 -12.46 10.80
C GLU A 154 -12.44 -13.61 10.74
N ASP A 155 -12.52 -14.48 9.73
CA ASP A 155 -11.61 -15.61 9.55
C ASP A 155 -10.17 -15.17 9.30
N VAL A 156 -9.96 -14.15 8.46
CA VAL A 156 -8.62 -13.60 8.20
C VAL A 156 -8.05 -12.99 9.46
N LEU A 157 -8.80 -12.13 10.14
CA LEU A 157 -8.35 -11.50 11.37
C LEU A 157 -8.09 -12.54 12.47
N ARG A 158 -8.99 -13.50 12.70
CA ARG A 158 -8.79 -14.59 13.66
C ARG A 158 -7.48 -15.34 13.41
N ARG A 159 -7.17 -15.63 12.14
CA ARG A 159 -5.93 -16.33 11.77
C ARG A 159 -4.68 -15.49 12.05
N VAL A 160 -4.74 -14.18 11.84
CA VAL A 160 -3.57 -13.30 11.94
C VAL A 160 -3.34 -12.78 13.36
N ILE A 161 -4.41 -12.38 14.06
CA ILE A 161 -4.36 -11.69 15.35
C ILE A 161 -5.01 -12.47 16.52
N GLY A 162 -5.64 -13.62 16.26
CA GLY A 162 -6.33 -14.40 17.28
C GLY A 162 -7.73 -13.90 17.62
N GLU A 163 -8.50 -14.71 18.36
CA GLU A 163 -9.91 -14.42 18.69
C GLU A 163 -10.08 -13.18 19.56
N GLU A 164 -9.25 -13.02 20.61
CA GLU A 164 -9.36 -11.90 21.55
C GLU A 164 -9.18 -10.55 20.84
N MET A 165 -8.17 -10.44 19.99
CA MET A 165 -7.91 -9.21 19.23
C MET A 165 -8.93 -9.00 18.12
N LEU A 166 -9.46 -10.06 17.51
CA LEU A 166 -10.58 -9.98 16.57
C LEU A 166 -11.78 -9.28 17.24
N GLU A 167 -12.20 -9.71 18.43
CA GLU A 167 -13.35 -9.12 19.12
C GLU A 167 -13.15 -7.61 19.37
N LEU A 168 -11.94 -7.21 19.78
CA LEU A 168 -11.58 -5.80 19.97
C LEU A 168 -11.63 -5.02 18.65
N VAL A 169 -11.09 -5.59 17.57
CA VAL A 169 -11.13 -4.95 16.24
C VAL A 169 -12.57 -4.73 15.79
N LEU A 170 -13.42 -5.77 15.84
CA LEU A 170 -14.81 -5.68 15.40
C LEU A 170 -15.60 -4.64 16.20
N LYS A 171 -15.36 -4.57 17.51
CA LYS A 171 -15.98 -3.59 18.41
C LYS A 171 -15.61 -2.15 18.05
N GLU A 172 -14.37 -1.90 17.65
CA GLU A 172 -13.85 -0.55 17.38
C GLU A 172 -14.06 -0.09 15.93
N ILE A 173 -14.50 -0.96 15.02
CA ILE A 173 -14.80 -0.60 13.61
C ILE A 173 -15.74 0.62 13.52
N PRO A 174 -16.91 0.67 14.19
CA PRO A 174 -17.83 1.80 14.04
C PRO A 174 -17.27 3.14 14.52
N GLY A 175 -16.36 3.11 15.50
CA GLY A 175 -15.72 4.29 16.08
C GLY A 175 -14.38 4.57 15.43
N LYS A 176 -13.30 4.04 16.04
CA LYS A 176 -11.91 4.29 15.61
C LYS A 176 -11.67 3.87 14.16
N GLY A 177 -12.19 2.71 13.74
CA GLY A 177 -11.94 2.17 12.41
C GLY A 177 -12.46 3.08 11.28
N ARG A 178 -13.76 3.40 11.30
CA ARG A 178 -14.38 4.30 10.31
C ARG A 178 -13.84 5.72 10.39
N GLY A 179 -13.59 6.23 11.59
CA GLY A 179 -13.00 7.56 11.78
C GLY A 179 -11.61 7.66 11.16
N SER A 180 -10.72 6.72 11.45
CA SER A 180 -9.38 6.67 10.86
C SER A 180 -9.41 6.42 9.36
N LEU A 181 -10.32 5.59 8.85
CA LEU A 181 -10.48 5.39 7.41
C LEU A 181 -10.83 6.71 6.70
N GLN A 182 -11.72 7.52 7.29
CA GLN A 182 -12.07 8.84 6.76
C GLN A 182 -10.87 9.79 6.78
N VAL A 183 -10.14 9.86 7.90
CA VAL A 183 -8.94 10.71 8.04
C VAL A 183 -7.85 10.31 7.06
N ASN A 184 -7.54 9.02 6.95
CA ASN A 184 -6.55 8.49 6.02
C ASN A 184 -6.93 8.78 4.56
N THR A 185 -8.20 8.62 4.22
CA THR A 185 -8.71 8.90 2.86
C THR A 185 -8.61 10.39 2.54
N ALA A 186 -8.95 11.28 3.50
CA ALA A 186 -8.79 12.72 3.34
C ALA A 186 -7.32 13.11 3.17
N ARG A 187 -6.42 12.55 3.99
CA ARG A 187 -4.97 12.74 3.87
C ARG A 187 -4.47 12.36 2.48
N ALA A 188 -4.88 11.21 1.94
CA ALA A 188 -4.48 10.79 0.60
C ALA A 188 -4.88 11.83 -0.46
N ILE A 189 -6.09 12.38 -0.36
CA ILE A 189 -6.59 13.43 -1.28
C ILE A 189 -5.79 14.73 -1.13
N GLU A 190 -5.54 15.17 0.11
CA GLU A 190 -4.71 16.35 0.41
C GLU A 190 -3.27 16.19 -0.13
N GLU A 191 -2.75 14.96 -0.09
CA GLU A 191 -1.46 14.58 -0.66
C GLU A 191 -1.50 14.38 -2.19
N GLY A 192 -2.64 14.67 -2.84
CA GLY A 192 -2.78 14.72 -4.31
C GLY A 192 -3.36 13.46 -4.95
N ALA A 193 -3.74 12.44 -4.18
CA ALA A 193 -4.24 11.18 -4.72
C ALA A 193 -5.58 11.36 -5.46
N PHE A 194 -5.61 10.89 -6.70
CA PHE A 194 -6.82 10.78 -7.53
C PHE A 194 -7.18 9.33 -7.88
N GLY A 195 -6.43 8.37 -7.33
CA GLY A 195 -6.58 6.95 -7.53
C GLY A 195 -5.44 6.20 -6.84
N LEU A 196 -5.42 4.88 -6.94
CA LEU A 196 -4.36 4.04 -6.37
C LEU A 196 -3.67 3.20 -7.45
N PRO A 197 -2.40 2.81 -7.25
CA PRO A 197 -1.52 3.10 -6.10
C PRO A 197 -1.09 4.57 -6.05
N TRP A 198 -1.06 5.17 -4.86
CA TRP A 198 -0.48 6.50 -4.61
C TRP A 198 0.58 6.39 -3.52
N MET A 199 1.76 6.95 -3.77
CA MET A 199 2.90 6.93 -2.87
C MET A 199 3.35 8.37 -2.63
N VAL A 200 3.58 8.74 -1.37
CA VAL A 200 4.29 9.96 -1.02
C VAL A 200 5.66 9.59 -0.48
N CYS A 201 6.68 10.01 -1.22
CA CYS A 201 8.06 9.61 -0.98
C CYS A 201 8.85 10.78 -0.43
N THR A 202 9.65 10.54 0.61
CA THR A 202 10.60 11.52 1.15
C THR A 202 12.02 11.02 0.97
N ASN A 203 12.85 11.76 0.24
CA ASN A 203 14.25 11.40 -0.02
C ASN A 203 15.17 11.75 1.16
N SER A 204 16.45 11.38 1.07
CA SER A 204 17.44 11.63 2.13
C SER A 204 17.73 13.11 2.39
N SER A 205 17.43 13.99 1.43
CA SER A 205 17.53 15.45 1.56
C SER A 205 16.30 16.06 2.27
N GLY A 206 15.26 15.27 2.51
CA GLY A 206 14.00 15.69 3.13
C GLY A 206 12.98 16.28 2.15
N GLU A 207 13.25 16.23 0.84
CA GLU A 207 12.29 16.62 -0.19
C GLU A 207 11.19 15.56 -0.27
N THR A 208 9.95 15.99 -0.53
CA THR A 208 8.79 15.10 -0.57
C THR A 208 8.01 15.28 -1.87
N GLU A 209 7.68 14.17 -2.53
CA GLU A 209 6.96 14.15 -3.81
C GLU A 209 5.95 12.98 -3.88
N GLY A 210 4.85 13.18 -4.60
CA GLY A 210 3.80 12.19 -4.82
C GLY A 210 3.93 11.48 -6.16
N PHE A 211 3.76 10.15 -6.16
CA PHE A 211 3.86 9.29 -7.35
C PHE A 211 2.63 8.39 -7.47
N TRP A 212 2.11 8.24 -8.69
CA TRP A 212 0.93 7.43 -8.98
C TRP A 212 1.24 6.30 -9.95
N GLY A 213 0.80 5.08 -9.64
CA GLY A 213 0.91 3.94 -10.55
C GLY A 213 2.16 3.09 -10.34
N VAL A 214 2.04 1.80 -10.69
CA VAL A 214 3.14 0.83 -10.70
C VAL A 214 4.20 1.22 -11.75
N ASP A 215 3.74 1.86 -12.83
CA ASP A 215 4.55 2.36 -13.93
C ASP A 215 5.42 3.58 -13.57
N HIS A 216 5.23 4.17 -12.38
CA HIS A 216 6.06 5.27 -11.88
C HIS A 216 7.07 4.82 -10.81
N LEU A 217 7.16 3.52 -10.50
CA LEU A 217 8.14 3.01 -9.53
C LEU A 217 9.59 3.29 -9.94
N GLY A 218 9.88 3.44 -11.23
CA GLY A 218 11.21 3.87 -11.71
C GLY A 218 11.54 5.27 -11.23
N LEU A 219 10.59 6.20 -11.32
CA LEU A 219 10.76 7.58 -10.84
C LEU A 219 10.85 7.62 -9.31
N VAL A 220 10.10 6.78 -8.59
CA VAL A 220 10.23 6.64 -7.13
C VAL A 220 11.66 6.23 -6.77
N VAL A 221 12.22 5.25 -7.48
CA VAL A 221 13.59 4.77 -7.26
C VAL A 221 14.62 5.88 -7.50
N ASP A 222 14.48 6.62 -8.60
CA ASP A 222 15.39 7.72 -8.91
C ASP A 222 15.28 8.86 -7.88
N PHE A 223 14.05 9.26 -7.53
CA PHE A 223 13.78 10.32 -6.56
C PHE A 223 14.34 9.99 -5.17
N LEU A 224 14.22 8.73 -4.74
CA LEU A 224 14.76 8.26 -3.47
C LEU A 224 16.26 7.97 -3.52
N GLY A 225 16.90 8.05 -4.70
CA GLY A 225 18.30 7.67 -4.89
C GLY A 225 18.55 6.21 -4.49
N LEU A 226 17.66 5.31 -4.92
CA LEU A 226 17.80 3.87 -4.73
C LEU A 226 18.51 3.24 -5.95
N GLU A 227 19.13 2.08 -5.73
CA GLU A 227 19.76 1.33 -6.82
C GLU A 227 18.70 0.52 -7.59
N ARG A 228 18.63 0.74 -8.91
CA ARG A 228 17.81 -0.07 -9.82
C ARG A 228 18.47 -1.42 -10.03
N MET A 229 17.72 -2.51 -9.88
CA MET A 229 18.23 -3.83 -10.27
C MET A 229 18.29 -3.95 -11.79
N ASP A 230 19.27 -4.68 -12.31
CA ASP A 230 19.41 -4.95 -13.74
C ASP A 230 18.44 -6.06 -14.22
N THR A 231 17.13 -5.78 -14.15
CA THR A 231 16.07 -6.70 -14.60
C THR A 231 15.27 -6.12 -15.76
N LYS A 232 14.57 -6.99 -16.50
CA LYS A 232 13.68 -6.57 -17.58
C LYS A 232 12.58 -5.61 -17.10
N ALA A 233 12.08 -5.82 -15.88
CA ALA A 233 11.05 -4.98 -15.28
C ALA A 233 11.54 -3.53 -15.12
N TRP A 234 12.69 -3.34 -14.48
CA TRP A 234 13.27 -2.01 -14.25
C TRP A 234 13.69 -1.30 -15.54
N LYS A 235 14.14 -2.05 -16.55
CA LYS A 235 14.43 -1.50 -17.89
C LYS A 235 13.18 -0.98 -18.61
N THR A 236 12.00 -1.52 -18.27
CA THR A 236 10.72 -1.07 -18.86
C THR A 236 10.21 0.22 -18.21
N LEU A 237 10.78 0.60 -17.06
CA LEU A 237 10.48 1.84 -16.32
C LEU A 237 11.51 2.95 -16.59
N MET A 238 12.13 2.94 -17.78
CA MET A 238 13.02 3.99 -18.30
C MET A 238 12.33 4.73 -19.43
#